data_AF-A0A7X7ALI2-F1
#
_entry.id   AF-A0A7X7ALI2-F1
#
_cell.length_a   1.000
_cell.length_b   1.000
_cell.length_c   1.000
_cell.angle_alpha   90.00
_cell.angle_beta   90.00
_cell.angle_gamma   90.00
#
_symmetry.space_group_name_H-M   'P 1'
#
loop_
_entity.id
_entity.type
_entity.pdbx_description
1 polymer ?
#
loop_
_entity_poly.entity_id
_entity_poly.type
_entity_poly.pdbx_seq_one_letter_code
_entity_poly.pdbx_strand_id
1 'polypeptide(L)'
;SAGYRAYSDSDLHRLNFVRQARDLGFSVKEIGDLLSLWSDRSRHSADVKRIAQTHISELRKKIAELNEMVDSLQTLVDCCAGDDRPDCPILERLERSDGG
;
A
#
# COMPACT_ATOMS: atom_id res chain seq x y z
N SER A 1 -20.66 -29.68 -17.79
CA SER A 1 -19.21 -29.92 -17.94
C SER A 1 -18.49 -29.06 -16.92
N ALA A 2 -17.89 -29.68 -15.89
CA ALA A 2 -17.21 -28.95 -14.83
C ALA A 2 -15.97 -28.24 -15.42
N GLY A 3 -16.05 -26.91 -15.52
CA GLY A 3 -14.99 -26.06 -16.05
C GLY A 3 -13.85 -25.94 -15.04
N TYR A 4 -13.02 -26.97 -14.94
CA TYR A 4 -11.76 -26.86 -14.21
C TYR A 4 -10.72 -26.22 -15.12
N ARG A 5 -10.13 -25.10 -14.68
CA ARG A 5 -8.97 -24.52 -15.36
C ARG A 5 -7.78 -25.44 -15.11
N ALA A 6 -7.34 -26.16 -16.14
CA ALA A 6 -6.06 -26.86 -16.10
C ALA A 6 -4.95 -25.79 -16.16
N TYR A 7 -4.20 -25.64 -15.06
CA TYR A 7 -3.05 -24.73 -14.99
C TYR A 7 -1.79 -25.45 -15.43
N SER A 8 -1.04 -24.86 -16.35
CA SER A 8 0.32 -25.27 -16.67
C SER A 8 1.31 -24.78 -15.60
N ASP A 9 2.52 -25.33 -15.56
CA ASP A 9 3.59 -24.82 -14.68
C ASP A 9 3.92 -23.35 -14.96
N SER A 10 3.80 -22.90 -16.21
CA SER A 10 3.92 -21.49 -16.57
C SER A 10 2.81 -20.62 -15.97
N ASP A 11 1.60 -21.15 -15.85
CA ASP A 11 0.49 -20.43 -15.20
C ASP A 11 0.72 -20.33 -13.70
N LEU A 12 1.24 -21.39 -13.06
CA LEU A 12 1.62 -21.37 -11.65
C LEU A 12 2.73 -20.35 -11.37
N HIS A 13 3.74 -20.27 -12.21
CA HIS A 13 4.79 -19.24 -12.08
C HIS A 13 4.24 -17.82 -12.21
N ARG A 14 3.33 -17.58 -13.16
CA ARG A 14 2.69 -16.28 -13.33
C ARG A 14 1.81 -15.90 -12.13
N LEU A 15 1.06 -16.86 -11.58
CA LEU A 15 0.25 -16.64 -10.38
C LEU A 15 1.13 -16.31 -9.16
N ASN A 16 2.22 -17.04 -8.98
CA ASN A 16 3.18 -16.76 -7.91
C ASN A 16 3.87 -15.39 -8.07
N PHE A 17 4.15 -14.97 -9.30
CA PHE A 17 4.65 -13.63 -9.58
C PHE A 17 3.65 -12.55 -9.14
N VAL A 18 2.39 -12.68 -9.57
CA VAL A 18 1.32 -11.74 -9.21
C VAL A 18 1.11 -11.68 -7.71
N ARG A 19 1.11 -12.85 -7.04
CA ARG A 19 0.99 -12.92 -5.58
C ARG A 19 2.11 -12.14 -4.89
N GLN A 20 3.37 -12.41 -5.23
CA GLN A 20 4.51 -11.72 -4.60
C GLN A 20 4.48 -10.21 -4.85
N ALA A 21 4.09 -9.78 -6.06
CA ALA A 21 3.98 -8.36 -6.35
C ALA A 21 2.86 -7.68 -5.54
N ARG A 22 1.74 -8.39 -5.29
CA ARG A 22 0.69 -7.92 -4.38
C ARG A 22 1.15 -7.86 -2.92
N ASP A 23 1.92 -8.85 -2.47
CA ASP A 23 2.47 -8.89 -1.11
C ASP A 23 3.43 -7.69 -0.87
N LEU A 24 4.08 -7.19 -1.93
CA LEU A 24 4.91 -5.97 -1.91
C LEU A 24 4.11 -4.67 -2.11
N GLY A 25 2.79 -4.76 -2.22
CA GLY A 25 1.90 -3.60 -2.33
C GLY A 25 1.88 -2.93 -3.70
N PHE A 26 2.41 -3.56 -4.76
CA PHE A 26 2.29 -3.00 -6.11
C PHE A 26 0.81 -2.94 -6.53
N SER A 27 0.44 -1.84 -7.19
CA SER A 27 -0.90 -1.69 -7.76
C SER A 27 -1.15 -2.69 -8.89
N VAL A 28 -2.42 -2.95 -9.21
CA VAL A 28 -2.79 -3.81 -10.36
C VAL A 28 -2.14 -3.33 -11.66
N LYS A 29 -2.03 -2.00 -11.84
CA LYS A 29 -1.37 -1.41 -12.99
C LYS A 29 0.12 -1.77 -13.04
N GLU A 30 0.86 -1.54 -11.95
CA GLU A 30 2.30 -1.84 -11.90
C GLU A 30 2.58 -3.34 -12.03
N ILE A 31 1.72 -4.19 -11.49
CA ILE A 31 1.82 -5.64 -11.69
C ILE A 31 1.70 -6.00 -13.18
N GLY A 32 0.79 -5.34 -13.91
CA GLY A 32 0.67 -5.49 -15.36
C GLY A 32 1.92 -5.04 -16.11
N ASP A 33 2.51 -3.90 -15.74
CA ASP A 33 3.74 -3.38 -16.31
C ASP A 33 4.92 -4.35 -16.05
N LEU A 34 5.04 -4.85 -14.82
CA LEU A 34 6.04 -5.84 -14.41
C LEU A 34 5.86 -7.19 -15.10
N LEU A 35 4.63 -7.66 -15.31
CA LEU A 35 4.34 -8.88 -16.07
C LEU A 35 4.73 -8.73 -17.55
N SER A 36 4.45 -7.57 -18.13
CA SER A 36 4.78 -7.28 -19.53
C SER A 36 6.30 -7.33 -19.72
N LEU A 37 7.04 -6.67 -18.81
CA LEU A 37 8.50 -6.76 -18.78
C LEU A 37 8.95 -8.20 -18.56
N TRP A 38 8.42 -8.93 -17.58
CA TRP A 38 8.83 -10.31 -17.31
C TRP A 38 8.70 -11.25 -18.53
N SER A 39 7.65 -11.07 -19.34
CA SER A 39 7.41 -11.84 -20.56
C SER A 39 8.33 -11.46 -21.73
N ASP A 40 8.90 -10.26 -21.73
CA ASP A 40 9.84 -9.79 -22.73
C ASP A 40 11.26 -10.32 -22.42
N ARG A 41 11.82 -11.12 -23.33
CA ARG A 41 13.17 -11.69 -23.21
C ARG A 41 14.27 -10.70 -23.60
N SER A 42 13.92 -9.59 -24.25
CA SER A 42 14.83 -8.51 -24.64
C SER A 42 14.85 -7.34 -23.64
N ARG A 43 14.02 -7.40 -22.59
CA ARG A 43 13.88 -6.33 -21.61
C ARG A 43 15.21 -5.88 -21.02
N HIS A 44 15.26 -4.60 -20.64
CA HIS A 44 16.33 -4.08 -19.81
C HIS A 44 15.94 -4.15 -18.33
N SER A 45 16.84 -4.67 -17.49
CA SER A 45 16.64 -4.70 -16.03
C SER A 45 16.50 -3.29 -15.42
N ALA A 46 16.98 -2.26 -16.14
CA ALA A 46 16.81 -0.86 -15.78
C ALA A 46 15.32 -0.45 -15.68
N ASP A 47 14.45 -1.00 -16.53
CA ASP A 47 13.02 -0.66 -16.51
C ASP A 47 12.32 -1.23 -15.28
N VAL A 48 12.63 -2.49 -14.94
CA VAL A 48 12.14 -3.15 -13.71
C VAL A 48 12.63 -2.39 -12.49
N LYS A 49 13.91 -2.00 -12.46
CA LYS A 49 14.50 -1.24 -11.36
C LYS A 49 13.80 0.10 -11.16
N ARG A 50 13.45 0.81 -12.25
CA ARG A 50 12.74 2.09 -12.18
C ARG A 50 11.36 1.95 -11.54
N ILE A 51 10.57 0.95 -11.95
CA ILE A 51 9.25 0.68 -11.36
C ILE A 51 9.38 0.45 -9.85
N ALA A 52 10.33 -0.40 -9.44
CA ALA A 52 10.56 -0.68 -8.03
C ALA A 52 11.01 0.58 -7.24
N GLN A 53 11.89 1.42 -7.82
CA GLN A 53 12.35 2.66 -7.18
C GLN A 53 11.23 3.70 -7.02
N THR A 54 10.35 3.82 -8.01
CA THR A 54 9.15 4.66 -7.92
C THR A 54 8.24 4.16 -6.80
N HIS A 55 7.93 2.87 -6.78
CA HIS A 55 7.07 2.29 -5.73
C HIS A 55 7.66 2.46 -4.32
N ILE A 56 8.97 2.28 -4.16
CA ILE A 56 9.67 2.56 -2.89
C ILE A 56 9.49 4.02 -2.46
N SER A 57 9.55 4.97 -3.40
CA SER A 57 9.38 6.40 -3.10
C SER A 57 7.96 6.69 -2.63
N GLU A 58 6.95 6.12 -3.28
CA GLU A 58 5.55 6.26 -2.86
C GLU A 58 5.27 5.61 -1.49
N LEU A 59 5.82 4.43 -1.23
CA LEU A 59 5.73 3.78 0.09
C LEU A 59 6.37 4.65 1.18
N ARG A 60 7.55 5.23 0.92
CA ARG A 60 8.21 6.14 1.88
C ARG A 60 7.39 7.39 2.16
N LYS A 61 6.78 7.97 1.13
CA LYS A 61 5.86 9.09 1.29
C LYS A 61 4.67 8.70 2.16
N LYS A 62 4.06 7.54 1.89
CA LYS A 62 2.92 7.06 2.68
C LYS A 62 3.29 6.77 4.14
N ILE A 63 4.48 6.23 4.39
CA ILE A 63 5.00 6.02 5.75
C ILE A 63 5.15 7.37 6.48
N ALA A 64 5.70 8.39 5.82
CA ALA A 64 5.82 9.71 6.42
C ALA A 64 4.45 10.29 6.80
N GLU A 65 3.49 10.27 5.87
CA GLU A 65 2.11 10.72 6.12
C GLU A 65 1.45 9.95 7.29
N LEU A 66 1.62 8.62 7.33
CA LEU A 66 1.07 7.79 8.40
C LEU A 66 1.72 8.09 9.75
N ASN A 67 3.04 8.32 9.79
CA ASN A 67 3.73 8.71 11.01
C ASN A 67 3.23 10.06 11.52
N GLU A 68 3.04 11.06 10.66
CA GLU A 68 2.46 12.35 11.05
C GLU A 68 1.05 12.21 11.64
N MET A 69 0.22 11.33 11.06
CA MET A 69 -1.11 11.02 11.59
C MET A 69 -1.03 10.32 12.96
N VAL A 70 -0.10 9.37 13.11
CA VAL A 70 0.14 8.69 14.39
C VAL A 70 0.58 9.68 15.46
N ASP A 71 1.55 10.55 15.18
CA ASP A 71 2.05 11.55 16.11
C ASP A 71 0.94 12.52 16.55
N SER A 72 0.10 12.93 15.59
CA SER A 72 -1.06 13.78 15.84
C SER A 72 -2.07 13.10 16.77
N LEU A 73 -2.42 11.84 16.49
CA LEU A 73 -3.33 11.06 17.33
C LEU A 73 -2.74 10.77 18.71
N GLN A 74 -1.44 10.47 18.80
CA GLN A 74 -0.75 10.23 20.05
C GLN A 74 -0.82 11.46 20.96
N THR A 75 -0.59 12.65 20.40
CA THR A 75 -0.75 13.92 21.14
C THR A 75 -2.15 14.07 21.72
N LEU A 76 -3.20 13.74 20.95
CA LEU A 76 -4.58 13.83 21.42
C LEU A 76 -4.90 12.80 22.50
N VAL A 77 -4.37 11.59 22.37
CA VAL A 77 -4.49 10.53 23.37
C VAL A 77 -3.80 10.94 24.67
N ASP A 78 -2.59 11.50 24.60
CA ASP A 78 -1.83 11.94 25.78
C ASP A 78 -2.52 13.10 26.53
N CYS A 79 -3.27 13.95 25.81
CA CYS A 79 -4.08 15.00 26.41
C CYS A 79 -5.42 14.50 26.96
N CYS A 80 -5.87 13.31 26.56
CA CYS A 80 -7.16 12.78 26.98
C CYS A 80 -7.05 12.09 28.34
N ALA A 81 -7.92 12.49 29.30
CA ALA A 81 -7.93 11.88 30.63
C ALA A 81 -8.37 10.40 30.62
N GLY A 82 -9.20 10.01 29.64
CA GLY A 82 -9.66 8.62 29.48
C GLY A 82 -10.53 8.11 30.63
N ASP A 83 -11.31 8.99 31.27
CA ASP A 83 -12.19 8.66 32.41
C ASP A 83 -13.68 8.92 32.07
N ASP A 84 -14.56 8.84 33.07
CA ASP A 84 -16.02 8.96 32.90
C ASP A 84 -16.51 10.40 32.62
N ARG A 85 -15.60 11.38 32.45
CA ARG A 85 -15.96 12.77 32.17
C ARG A 85 -16.24 13.01 30.68
N PRO A 86 -17.09 13.99 30.35
CA PRO A 86 -17.41 14.29 28.95
C PRO A 86 -16.31 15.07 28.20
N ASP A 87 -15.33 15.64 28.92
CA ASP A 87 -14.25 16.44 28.34
C ASP A 87 -13.27 15.54 27.56
N CYS A 88 -13.28 15.64 26.23
CA CYS A 88 -12.51 14.76 25.35
C CYS A 88 -11.79 15.56 24.26
N PRO A 89 -10.48 15.87 24.46
CA PRO A 89 -9.69 16.63 23.49
C PRO A 89 -9.64 16.02 22.09
N ILE A 90 -9.79 14.68 21.99
CA ILE A 90 -9.89 13.98 20.71
C ILE A 90 -11.12 14.44 19.93
N LEU A 91 -12.30 14.40 20.56
CA LEU A 91 -13.56 14.81 19.91
C LEU A 91 -13.56 16.32 19.63
N GLU A 92 -13.13 17.14 20.59
CA GLU A 92 -13.03 18.59 20.40
C GLU A 92 -12.14 18.95 19.20
N ARG A 93 -11.03 18.24 18.99
CA ARG A 93 -10.14 18.50 17.85
C ARG A 93 -10.78 18.09 16.52
N LEU A 94 -11.53 16.99 16.49
CA LEU A 94 -12.21 16.51 15.29
C LEU A 94 -13.37 17.43 14.91
N GLU A 95 -14.14 17.94 15.87
CA GLU A 95 -15.23 18.89 15.64
C GLU A 95 -14.74 20.25 15.11
N ARG A 96 -13.52 20.66 15.45
CA ARG A 96 -12.90 21.90 14.95
C ARG A 96 -12.41 21.81 13.49
N SER A 97 -12.51 20.64 12.86
CA SER A 97 -11.99 20.40 11.51
C SER A 97 -13.08 20.54 10.43
N ASP A 98 -13.74 21.70 10.40
CA ASP A 98 -14.54 22.20 9.27
C ASP A 98 -14.51 23.74 9.25
N GLY A 99 -13.31 24.27 9.02
CA GLY A 99 -13.06 25.70 8.90
C GLY A 99 -11.91 25.97 7.93
N GLY A 100 -12.06 25.46 6.69
CA GLY A 100 -11.36 25.99 5.52
C GLY A 100 -12.16 27.13 4.90
#